data_AF-A0A956N0X6-F1
#
_entry.id   AF-A0A956N0X6-F1
#
_cell.length_a   1.000
_cell.length_b   1.000
_cell.length_c   1.000
_cell.angle_alpha   90.00
_cell.angle_beta   90.00
_cell.angle_gamma   90.00
#
_symmetry.space_group_name_H-M   'P 1'
#
loop_
_entity.id
_entity.type
_entity.pdbx_description
1 polymer ?
#
loop_
_entity_poly.entity_id
_entity_poly.type
_entity_poly.pdbx_seq_one_letter_code
_entity_poly.pdbx_strand_id
1 'polypeptide(L)'
;MKSYTRVYLDYFGYSEDDYIMCEYCNRAKAVDIHHIYSRKRRPDLVNNIENLMALCRECHTSYGDNNNYLNSLIDKHKEKISELPLP
;
A
#
# COMPACT_ATOMS: atom_id res chain seq x y z
N MET A 1 11.50 11.18 4.01
CA MET A 1 10.32 10.29 3.91
C MET A 1 9.03 11.10 3.83
N LYS A 2 8.06 10.68 3.00
CA LYS A 2 6.74 11.33 2.87
C LYS A 2 5.84 10.93 4.06
N SER A 3 4.84 11.75 4.42
CA SER A 3 3.99 11.50 5.60
C SER A 3 3.28 10.14 5.56
N TYR A 4 2.72 9.79 4.41
CA TYR A 4 1.98 8.54 4.23
C TYR A 4 2.89 7.30 4.25
N THR A 5 4.14 7.45 3.78
CA THR A 5 5.14 6.38 3.91
C THR A 5 5.39 6.08 5.38
N ARG A 6 5.53 7.11 6.21
CA ARG A 6 5.70 6.96 7.66
C ARG A 6 4.52 6.23 8.30
N VAL A 7 3.29 6.64 7.99
CA VAL A 7 2.07 5.99 8.51
C VAL A 7 2.07 4.49 8.21
N TYR A 8 2.40 4.13 6.97
CA TYR A 8 2.45 2.73 6.56
C TYR A 8 3.51 1.94 7.36
N LEU A 9 4.74 2.47 7.43
CA LEU A 9 5.83 1.81 8.16
C LEU A 9 5.52 1.68 9.65
N ASP A 10 5.05 2.74 10.30
CA ASP A 10 4.69 2.74 11.72
C ASP A 10 3.58 1.73 12.03
N TYR A 11 2.56 1.64 11.17
CA TYR A 11 1.43 0.71 11.36
C TYR A 11 1.85 -0.75 11.31
N PHE A 12 2.73 -1.12 10.36
CA PHE A 12 3.21 -2.50 10.21
C PHE A 12 4.49 -2.80 11.02
N GLY A 13 5.02 -1.82 11.76
CA GLY A 13 6.24 -1.98 12.55
C GLY A 13 7.51 -2.13 11.70
N TYR A 14 7.51 -1.57 10.49
CA TYR A 14 8.67 -1.60 9.58
C TYR A 14 9.59 -0.40 9.80
N SER A 15 10.85 -0.59 9.44
CA SER A 15 11.89 0.42 9.25
C SER A 15 12.11 0.70 7.75
N GLU A 16 12.85 1.78 7.44
CA GLU A 16 13.16 2.13 6.04
C GLU A 16 14.05 1.09 5.34
N ASP A 17 14.80 0.30 6.11
CA ASP A 17 15.74 -0.71 5.61
C ASP A 17 15.09 -2.09 5.37
N ASP A 18 13.85 -2.27 5.85
CA ASP A 18 13.17 -3.56 5.76
C ASP A 18 12.87 -3.97 4.31
N TYR A 19 12.92 -5.28 4.09
CA TYR A 19 12.46 -5.87 2.84
C TYR A 19 10.93 -6.01 2.87
N ILE A 20 10.25 -4.97 2.38
CA ILE A 20 8.79 -4.97 2.27
C ILE A 20 8.40 -5.63 0.93
N MET A 21 7.61 -6.69 1.00
CA MET A 21 7.12 -7.38 -0.18
C MET A 21 5.95 -6.62 -0.82
N CYS A 22 5.84 -6.64 -2.15
CA CYS A 22 4.68 -6.12 -2.86
C CYS A 22 3.40 -6.86 -2.44
N GLU A 23 2.41 -6.13 -1.93
CA GLU A 23 1.13 -6.69 -1.46
C GLU A 23 0.29 -7.28 -2.60
N TYR A 24 0.47 -6.80 -3.83
CA TYR A 24 -0.32 -7.27 -4.97
C TYR A 24 0.16 -8.61 -5.52
N CYS A 25 1.47 -8.72 -5.80
CA CYS A 25 2.03 -9.89 -6.49
C CYS A 25 2.79 -10.85 -5.59
N ASN A 26 3.17 -10.44 -4.38
CA ASN A 26 3.97 -11.21 -3.42
C ASN A 26 5.27 -11.82 -3.99
N ARG A 27 5.85 -11.18 -5.02
CA ARG A 27 6.99 -11.72 -5.79
C ARG A 27 8.22 -10.83 -5.80
N ALA A 28 8.08 -9.54 -5.50
CA ALA A 28 9.16 -8.56 -5.62
C ALA A 28 9.10 -7.54 -4.49
N LYS A 29 10.26 -6.93 -4.18
CA LYS A 29 10.36 -5.83 -3.23
C LYS A 29 9.46 -4.67 -3.66
N ALA A 30 8.70 -4.12 -2.73
CA ALA A 30 8.01 -2.87 -2.93
C ALA A 30 9.01 -1.72 -3.06
N VAL A 31 8.72 -0.77 -3.96
CA VAL A 31 9.56 0.42 -4.16
C VAL A 31 8.80 1.70 -3.80
N ASP A 32 7.48 1.63 -3.70
CA ASP A 32 6.62 2.74 -3.37
C ASP A 32 5.50 2.30 -2.42
N ILE A 33 5.12 3.23 -1.53
CA ILE A 33 3.83 3.17 -0.82
C ILE A 33 2.82 3.94 -1.68
N HIS A 34 1.85 3.21 -2.19
CA HIS A 34 0.86 3.67 -3.16
C HIS A 34 -0.47 4.02 -2.47
N HIS A 35 -1.12 5.08 -2.96
CA HIS A 35 -2.47 5.46 -2.56
C HIS A 35 -3.51 4.71 -3.40
N ILE A 36 -4.25 3.77 -2.82
CA ILE A 36 -5.28 2.98 -3.52
C ILE A 36 -6.32 3.91 -4.17
N TYR A 37 -6.83 4.87 -3.40
CA TYR A 37 -7.56 6.02 -3.91
C TYR A 37 -6.60 7.18 -4.05
N SER A 38 -6.44 7.66 -5.29
CA SER A 38 -5.57 8.79 -5.59
C SER A 38 -5.90 10.02 -4.73
N ARG A 39 -4.84 10.78 -4.38
CA ARG A 39 -4.94 12.00 -3.56
C ARG A 39 -5.91 13.04 -4.14
N LYS A 40 -6.07 13.08 -5.46
CA LYS A 40 -7.02 13.97 -6.14
C LYS A 40 -8.47 13.53 -5.90
N ARG A 41 -8.74 12.23 -5.83
CA ARG A 41 -10.08 11.67 -5.62
C ARG A 41 -10.48 11.67 -4.15
N ARG A 42 -9.53 11.35 -3.24
CA ARG A 42 -9.75 11.24 -1.79
C ARG A 42 -8.65 11.95 -1.01
N PRO A 43 -8.62 13.29 -1.00
CA PRO A 43 -7.63 14.06 -0.25
C PRO A 43 -7.74 13.85 1.27
N ASP A 44 -8.93 13.46 1.75
CA ASP A 44 -9.21 13.10 3.13
C ASP A 44 -8.55 11.77 3.56
N LEU A 45 -8.18 10.90 2.61
CA LEU A 45 -7.58 9.59 2.88
C LEU A 45 -6.06 9.54 2.66
N VAL A 46 -5.39 10.69 2.49
CA VAL A 46 -3.95 10.74 2.13
C VAL A 46 -3.05 10.00 3.12
N ASN A 47 -3.41 10.00 4.41
CA ASN A 47 -2.66 9.34 5.48
C ASN A 47 -3.50 8.26 6.20
N ASN A 48 -4.57 7.75 5.57
CA ASN A 48 -5.35 6.65 6.13
C ASN A 48 -4.67 5.32 5.75
N ILE A 49 -4.34 4.48 6.72
CA ILE A 49 -3.69 3.19 6.48
C ILE A 49 -4.45 2.33 5.47
N GLU A 50 -5.78 2.26 5.55
CA GLU A 50 -6.62 1.48 4.63
C GLU A 50 -6.54 1.95 3.16
N ASN A 51 -5.91 3.10 2.92
CA ASN A 51 -5.69 3.67 1.60
C ASN A 51 -4.22 3.59 1.15
N LEU A 52 -3.33 2.96 1.91
CA LEU A 52 -1.89 2.95 1.69
C LEU A 52 -1.38 1.52 1.57
N MET A 53 -0.84 1.15 0.41
CA MET A 53 -0.31 -0.20 0.17
C MET A 53 1.08 -0.19 -0.42
N ALA A 54 1.90 -1.18 -0.12
CA ALA A 54 3.23 -1.35 -0.69
C ALA A 54 3.19 -2.07 -2.04
N LEU A 55 3.72 -1.45 -3.10
CA LEU A 55 3.77 -2.02 -4.45
C LEU A 55 5.18 -2.04 -5.03
N CYS A 56 5.49 -3.09 -5.79
CA CYS A 56 6.64 -3.08 -6.69
C CYS A 56 6.34 -2.18 -7.91
N ARG A 57 7.39 -1.78 -8.63
CA ARG A 57 7.30 -0.88 -9.79
C ARG A 57 6.30 -1.36 -10.84
N GLU A 58 6.37 -2.65 -11.18
CA GLU A 58 5.52 -3.27 -12.20
C GLU A 58 4.04 -3.24 -11.80
N CYS A 59 3.72 -3.62 -10.56
CA CYS A 59 2.34 -3.59 -10.07
C CYS A 59 1.80 -2.17 -9.93
N HIS A 60 2.65 -1.21 -9.55
CA HIS A 60 2.27 0.20 -9.52
C HIS A 60 1.79 0.67 -10.90
N THR A 61 2.56 0.41 -11.95
CA THR A 61 2.22 0.88 -13.31
C THR A 61 1.10 0.09 -13.96
N SER A 62 1.03 -1.23 -13.73
CA SER A 62 0.06 -2.11 -14.40
C SER A 62 -1.31 -2.11 -13.72
N TYR A 63 -1.35 -2.00 -12.39
CA TYR A 63 -2.56 -2.15 -11.59
C TYR A 63 -2.86 -0.90 -10.74
N GLY A 64 -1.87 -0.36 -10.03
CA GLY A 64 -2.03 0.81 -9.14
C GLY A 64 -2.55 2.05 -9.87
N ASP A 65 -1.98 2.34 -11.04
CA ASP A 65 -2.39 3.49 -11.86
C ASP A 65 -3.62 3.22 -12.74
N ASN A 66 -4.25 2.04 -12.61
CA ASN A 66 -5.39 1.62 -13.42
C ASN A 66 -6.65 1.41 -12.56
N ASN A 67 -7.64 2.29 -12.74
CA ASN A 67 -8.90 2.28 -11.98
C ASN A 67 -9.71 0.98 -12.09
N ASN A 68 -9.49 0.15 -13.12
CA ASN A 68 -10.19 -1.14 -13.26
C ASN A 68 -9.78 -2.15 -12.18
N TYR A 69 -8.62 -1.96 -11.54
CA TYR A 69 -8.09 -2.86 -10.52
C TYR A 69 -8.33 -2.37 -9.09
N LEU A 70 -9.04 -1.25 -8.92
CA LEU A 70 -9.26 -0.62 -7.62
C LEU A 70 -9.78 -1.60 -6.55
N ASN A 71 -10.80 -2.39 -6.88
CA ASN A 71 -11.35 -3.37 -5.93
C ASN A 71 -10.33 -4.45 -5.57
N SER A 72 -9.56 -4.93 -6.55
CA SER A 72 -8.49 -5.91 -6.31
C SER A 72 -7.38 -5.36 -5.41
N LEU A 73 -7.03 -4.07 -5.54
CA LEU A 73 -6.06 -3.41 -4.65
C LEU A 73 -6.60 -3.31 -3.22
N ILE A 74 -7.89 -2.95 -3.07
CA ILE A 74 -8.57 -2.90 -1.77
C ILE A 74 -8.56 -4.29 -1.10
N ASP A 75 -8.91 -5.32 -1.85
CA ASP A 75 -8.98 -6.69 -1.31
C ASP A 75 -7.59 -7.19 -0.87
N LYS A 76 -6.55 -6.94 -1.69
CA LYS A 76 -5.16 -7.27 -1.32
C LYS A 76 -4.66 -6.53 -0.10
N HIS A 77 -4.98 -5.26 0.03
CA HIS A 77 -4.57 -4.50 1.19
C HIS A 77 -5.32 -4.93 2.47
N LYS A 78 -6.60 -5.31 2.35
CA LYS A 78 -7.35 -5.91 3.46
C LYS A 78 -6.78 -7.24 3.90
N GLU A 79 -6.40 -8.10 2.96
CA GLU A 79 -5.66 -9.34 3.27
C GLU A 79 -4.41 -9.01 4.10
N LYS A 80 -3.61 -8.01 3.65
CA LYS A 80 -2.40 -7.59 4.37
C LYS A 80 -2.67 -7.08 5.78
N ILE A 81 -3.67 -6.23 5.98
CA ILE A 81 -4.06 -5.73 7.31
C ILE A 81 -4.46 -6.89 8.22
N SER A 82 -5.20 -7.88 7.69
CA SER A 82 -5.68 -9.02 8.47
C SER A 82 -4.58 -9.98 8.94
N GLU A 83 -3.37 -9.90 8.38
CA GLU A 83 -2.21 -10.67 8.85
C GLU A 83 -1.66 -10.17 10.19
N LEU A 84 -1.99 -8.94 10.59
CA LEU A 84 -1.60 -8.44 11.90
C LEU A 84 -2.44 -9.13 12.99
N PRO A 85 -1.81 -9.65 14.05
CA PRO A 85 -2.56 -10.16 15.19
C PRO A 85 -3.47 -9.05 15.72
N LEU A 86 -4.75 -9.37 15.92
CA LEU A 86 -5.67 -8.46 16.60
C LEU A 86 -5.05 -8.08 17.96
N PRO A 87 -5.08 -6.79 18.35
CA PRO A 87 -4.58 -6.33 19.63
C PRO A 87 -5.26 -7.04 20.81
#